data_AF-D8JAD0-F1
#
_entry.id   AF-D8JAD0-F1
#
_cell.length_a   1.000
_cell.length_b   1.000
_cell.length_c   1.000
_cell.angle_alpha   90.00
_cell.angle_beta   90.00
_cell.angle_gamma   90.00
#
_symmetry.space_group_name_H-M   'P 1'
#
loop_
_entity.id
_entity.type
_entity.pdbx_description
1 polymer ?
#
loop_
_entity_poly.entity_id
_entity_poly.type
_entity_poly.pdbx_seq_one_letter_code
_entity_poly.pdbx_strand_id
1 'polypeptide(L)'
;MSDDRGYVYEPGVERATSPDEREFDWRGWTLVGVIVFAFLVAPAVILFHPPETLPFFVAYLVLPLAPAVLLGLVAVWSTTR
;
A
#
# COMPACT_ATOMS: atom_id res chain seq x y z
N MET A 1 -7.18 -46.77 24.63
CA MET A 1 -7.80 -47.05 23.33
C MET A 1 -7.67 -45.78 22.51
N SER A 2 -6.62 -45.69 21.69
CA SER A 2 -6.39 -44.53 20.82
C SER A 2 -7.41 -44.55 19.69
N ASP A 3 -8.17 -43.49 19.52
CA ASP A 3 -8.90 -43.25 18.28
C ASP A 3 -7.90 -42.85 17.18
N ASP A 4 -7.33 -43.85 16.52
CA ASP A 4 -6.57 -43.73 15.28
C ASP A 4 -7.56 -43.63 14.10
N ARG A 5 -8.34 -42.53 14.08
CA ARG A 5 -9.22 -42.24 12.94
C ARG A 5 -8.41 -41.46 11.93
N GLY A 6 -7.87 -42.20 10.96
CA GLY A 6 -7.06 -41.71 9.87
C GLY A 6 -7.59 -40.42 9.27
N TYR A 7 -6.69 -39.45 9.11
CA TYR A 7 -6.97 -38.22 8.39
C TYR A 7 -7.42 -38.56 6.97
N VAL A 8 -8.71 -38.35 6.68
CA VAL A 8 -9.23 -38.39 5.31
C VAL A 8 -8.87 -37.06 4.67
N TYR A 9 -7.90 -37.06 3.78
CA TYR A 9 -7.63 -35.91 2.91
C TYR A 9 -8.81 -35.79 1.94
N GLU A 10 -9.62 -34.73 2.07
CA GLU A 10 -10.64 -34.34 1.07
C GLU A 10 -9.99 -33.39 0.04
N PRO A 11 -9.61 -33.89 -1.16
CA PRO A 11 -9.19 -33.02 -2.24
C PRO A 11 -10.43 -32.29 -2.79
N GLY A 12 -10.56 -31.00 -2.50
CA GLY A 12 -11.67 -30.19 -3.00
C GLY A 12 -12.16 -29.13 -2.02
N VAL A 13 -11.79 -29.26 -0.74
CA VAL A 13 -11.73 -28.09 0.14
C VAL A 13 -10.38 -27.44 -0.14
N GLU A 14 -10.29 -26.71 -1.26
CA GLU A 14 -9.38 -25.57 -1.27
C GLU A 14 -9.74 -24.81 0.00
N ARG A 15 -8.85 -24.80 1.00
CA ARG A 15 -8.94 -23.81 2.06
C ARG A 15 -8.90 -22.51 1.28
N ALA A 16 -10.07 -21.95 1.00
CA ALA A 16 -10.18 -20.58 0.59
C ALA A 16 -9.56 -19.86 1.78
N THR A 17 -8.26 -19.58 1.67
CA THR A 17 -7.50 -18.76 2.61
C THR A 17 -8.45 -17.63 2.92
N SER A 18 -9.00 -17.63 4.13
CA SER A 18 -9.97 -16.61 4.49
C SER A 18 -9.25 -15.29 4.25
N PRO A 19 -9.90 -14.25 3.73
CA PRO A 19 -9.23 -12.97 3.48
C PRO A 19 -8.44 -12.47 4.69
N ASP A 20 -8.86 -12.88 5.89
CA ASP A 20 -8.23 -12.65 7.18
C ASP A 20 -6.82 -13.28 7.35
N GLU A 21 -6.48 -14.37 6.64
CA GLU A 21 -5.13 -14.97 6.64
C GLU A 21 -4.13 -14.16 5.79
N ARG A 22 -4.60 -13.23 4.93
CA ARG A 22 -3.73 -12.20 4.32
C ARG A 22 -3.60 -11.04 5.29
N GLU A 23 -2.80 -11.25 6.33
CA GLU A 23 -2.56 -10.25 7.37
C GLU A 23 -2.10 -8.92 6.74
N PHE A 24 -2.70 -7.81 7.17
CA PHE A 24 -2.36 -6.47 6.67
C PHE A 24 -1.02 -6.04 7.25
N ASP A 25 0.04 -6.52 6.61
CA ASP A 25 1.41 -6.33 7.05
C ASP A 25 1.95 -4.91 6.80
N TRP A 26 3.20 -4.69 7.18
CA TRP A 26 3.99 -3.47 6.91
C TRP A 26 3.88 -2.96 5.46
N ARG A 27 3.65 -3.86 4.49
CA ARG A 27 3.43 -3.53 3.07
C ARG A 27 2.14 -2.73 2.86
N GLY A 28 1.06 -3.16 3.50
CA GLY A 28 -0.23 -2.46 3.49
C GLY A 28 -0.11 -1.09 4.14
N TRP A 29 0.56 -1.00 5.28
CA TRP A 29 0.84 0.27 5.95
C TRP A 29 1.70 1.23 5.14
N THR A 30 2.68 0.72 4.39
CA THR A 30 3.48 1.54 3.46
C THR A 30 2.60 2.19 2.39
N LEU A 31 1.68 1.41 1.79
CA LEU A 31 0.75 1.95 0.80
C LEU A 31 -0.17 3.02 1.40
N VAL A 32 -0.70 2.77 2.60
CA VAL A 32 -1.51 3.77 3.32
C VAL A 32 -0.72 5.05 3.57
N GLY A 33 0.54 4.95 3.98
CA GLY A 33 1.43 6.10 4.15
C GLY A 33 1.59 6.91 2.86
N VAL A 34 1.76 6.25 1.71
CA VAL A 34 1.84 6.93 0.40
C VAL A 34 0.52 7.60 0.03
N ILE A 35 -0.61 6.96 0.31
CA ILE A 35 -1.95 7.54 0.06
C ILE A 35 -2.14 8.80 0.92
N VAL A 36 -1.80 8.75 2.21
CA VAL A 36 -1.84 9.91 3.11
C VAL A 36 -0.95 11.03 2.58
N PHE A 37 0.26 10.70 2.14
CA PHE A 37 1.15 11.67 1.52
C PHE A 37 0.54 12.30 0.26
N ALA A 38 -0.05 11.49 -0.61
CA ALA A 38 -0.63 11.91 -1.89
C ALA A 38 -1.84 12.83 -1.74
N PHE A 39 -2.76 12.51 -0.84
CA PHE A 39 -4.04 13.20 -0.74
C PHE A 39 -4.10 14.24 0.37
N LEU A 40 -3.23 14.17 1.37
CA LEU A 40 -3.23 15.10 2.50
C LEU A 40 -1.98 15.96 2.51
N VAL A 41 -0.80 15.35 2.50
CA VAL A 41 0.45 16.11 2.67
C VAL A 41 0.75 16.98 1.46
N ALA A 42 0.79 16.43 0.24
CA ALA A 42 1.10 17.20 -0.95
C ALA A 42 0.09 18.35 -1.19
N PRO A 43 -1.25 18.13 -1.09
CA PRO A 43 -2.22 19.21 -1.20
C PRO A 43 -2.11 20.24 -0.08
N ALA A 44 -1.87 19.83 1.18
CA ALA A 44 -1.69 20.75 2.29
C ALA A 44 -0.50 21.67 2.06
N VAL A 45 0.63 21.15 1.57
CA VAL A 45 1.80 21.98 1.24
C VAL A 45 1.45 23.00 0.15
N ILE A 46 0.71 22.61 -0.89
CA ILE A 46 0.28 23.55 -1.95
C ILE A 46 -0.66 24.62 -1.40
N LEU A 47 -1.55 24.28 -0.45
CA LEU A 47 -2.52 25.21 0.11
C LEU A 47 -1.90 26.19 1.10
N PHE A 48 -1.01 25.73 1.96
CA PHE A 48 -0.44 26.54 3.04
C PHE A 48 0.85 27.27 2.64
N HIS A 49 1.45 26.92 1.50
CA HIS A 49 2.69 27.54 1.05
C HIS A 49 2.45 28.41 -0.18
N PRO A 50 2.60 29.74 -0.06
CA PRO A 50 2.37 30.63 -1.18
C PRO A 50 3.36 30.37 -2.35
N PRO A 51 2.97 30.67 -3.60
CA PRO A 51 3.81 30.42 -4.78
C PRO A 51 5.14 31.20 -4.75
N GLU A 52 5.24 32.26 -3.97
CA GLU A 52 6.46 33.06 -3.73
C GLU A 52 7.56 32.23 -3.03
N THR A 53 7.17 31.24 -2.22
CA THR A 53 8.05 30.58 -1.27
C THR A 53 8.47 29.18 -1.73
N LEU A 54 7.89 28.65 -2.81
CA LEU A 54 8.33 27.41 -3.47
C LEU A 54 8.74 27.72 -4.92
N PRO A 55 9.82 27.13 -5.44
CA PRO A 55 10.12 27.21 -6.86
C PRO A 55 8.94 26.68 -7.68
N PHE A 56 8.62 27.36 -8.79
CA PHE A 56 7.53 26.98 -9.70
C PHE A 56 7.59 25.48 -10.07
N PHE A 57 8.79 24.99 -10.42
CA PHE A 57 9.01 23.57 -10.73
C PHE A 57 8.62 22.63 -9.59
N VAL A 58 8.89 23.01 -8.33
CA VAL A 58 8.59 22.15 -7.19
C VAL A 58 7.09 22.12 -6.93
N ALA A 59 6.43 23.28 -6.93
CA ALA A 59 5.00 23.39 -6.66
C ALA A 59 4.14 22.71 -7.74
N TYR A 60 4.50 22.87 -9.01
CA TYR A 60 3.68 22.41 -10.14
C TYR A 60 4.13 21.10 -10.75
N LEU A 61 5.39 20.67 -10.56
CA LEU A 61 5.87 19.40 -11.09
C LEU A 61 6.20 18.41 -9.99
N VAL A 62 7.12 18.73 -9.09
CA VAL A 62 7.64 17.74 -8.13
C VAL A 62 6.58 17.28 -7.14
N LEU A 63 5.91 18.21 -6.45
CA LEU A 63 4.90 17.88 -5.44
C LEU A 63 3.74 17.03 -6.00
N PRO A 64 3.12 17.37 -7.14
CA PRO A 64 2.05 16.55 -7.71
C PRO A 64 2.57 15.25 -8.36
N LEU A 65 3.82 15.21 -8.85
CA LEU A 65 4.39 14.00 -9.45
C LEU A 65 4.90 12.99 -8.42
N ALA A 66 5.44 13.47 -7.30
CA ALA A 66 5.97 12.65 -6.21
C ALA A 66 5.02 11.52 -5.76
N PRO A 67 3.72 11.77 -5.49
CA PRO A 67 2.82 10.69 -5.10
C PRO A 67 2.62 9.64 -6.21
N ALA A 68 2.59 10.04 -7.48
CA ALA A 68 2.48 9.09 -8.59
C ALA A 68 3.72 8.17 -8.68
N VAL A 69 4.92 8.74 -8.54
CA VAL A 69 6.18 7.98 -8.54
C VAL A 69 6.23 7.03 -7.34
N LEU A 70 5.89 7.51 -6.15
CA LEU A 70 5.86 6.68 -4.94
C LEU A 70 4.86 5.52 -5.06
N LEU A 71 3.66 5.78 -5.58
CA LEU A 71 2.67 4.72 -5.81
C LEU A 71 3.17 3.69 -6.83
N GLY A 72 3.76 4.14 -7.95
CA GLY A 72 4.34 3.25 -8.94
C GLY A 72 5.45 2.37 -8.35
N LEU A 73 6.36 2.96 -7.58
CA LEU A 73 7.44 2.23 -6.91
C LEU A 73 6.91 1.24 -5.89
N VAL A 74 5.97 1.65 -5.03
CA VAL A 74 5.37 0.75 -4.02
C VAL A 74 4.62 -0.40 -4.68
N ALA A 75 3.95 -0.16 -5.81
CA ALA A 75 3.28 -1.21 -6.59
C ALA A 75 4.27 -2.20 -7.21
N VAL A 76 5.36 -1.74 -7.85
CA VAL A 76 6.39 -2.63 -8.41
C VAL A 76 7.12 -3.40 -7.32
N TRP A 77 7.44 -2.72 -6.22
CA TRP A 77 8.03 -3.33 -5.05
C TRP A 77 7.09 -4.45 -4.58
N SER A 78 5.79 -4.18 -4.37
CA SER A 78 4.85 -5.15 -3.77
C SER A 78 4.68 -6.45 -4.55
N THR A 79 4.95 -6.46 -5.85
CA THR A 79 4.93 -7.67 -6.68
C THR A 79 6.27 -8.41 -6.73
N THR A 80 7.39 -7.74 -6.46
CA THR A 80 8.74 -8.30 -6.59
C THR A 80 9.26 -9.01 -5.33
N ARG A 81 8.45 -9.10 -4.29
CA ARG A 81 8.73 -9.78 -3.01
C ARG A 81 7.40 -10.15 -2.37
#